data_AF-A0A5N5Q707-F1
#
_entry.id   AF-A0A5N5Q707-F1
#
_cell.length_a   1.000
_cell.length_b   1.000
_cell.length_c   1.000
_cell.angle_alpha   90.00
_cell.angle_beta   90.00
_cell.angle_gamma   90.00
#
_symmetry.space_group_name_H-M   'P 1'
#
loop_
_entity.id
_entity.type
_entity.pdbx_description
1 polymer ?
#
loop_
_entity_poly.entity_id
_entity_poly.type
_entity_poly.pdbx_seq_one_letter_code
_entity_poly.pdbx_strand_id
1 'polypeptide(L)'
;MACHWATRSFRTAPTAILEHVIALPPIHFRLWKLCVNYTSKLRHIPANSQVNARLPPAFDSHCPDVAYPAPLSPINAIAAYTHPQAEFHTPYLMLPWEGIRHLPDRVSLITRKGRSDKSKKAYIRAIKDCIAIQDSNPKAVVLFTDGSSIVKNRVHHNSWGWVSFKLGCELANGGSSLGPRSTIYNTEAWALLIGLRNLLPFVSRSGATRIAMFSDNTGLIQALLL
;
A
#
# COMPACT_ATOMS: atom_id res chain seq x y z
N MET A 1 36.61 16.51 20.15
CA MET A 1 36.45 17.37 21.35
C MET A 1 34.99 17.66 21.72
N ALA A 2 34.06 17.87 20.77
CA ALA A 2 32.65 18.16 21.08
C ALA A 2 31.79 16.95 21.55
N CYS A 3 32.14 15.71 21.17
CA CYS A 3 31.34 14.52 21.52
C CYS A 3 31.47 14.06 22.99
N HIS A 4 32.48 14.52 23.72
CA HIS A 4 32.72 14.09 25.10
C HIS A 4 31.82 14.82 26.12
N TRP A 5 31.27 15.98 25.75
CA TRP A 5 30.36 16.75 26.60
C TRP A 5 28.92 16.25 26.54
N ALA A 6 28.44 15.79 25.38
CA ALA A 6 27.07 15.29 25.23
C ALA A 6 26.84 13.91 25.90
N THR A 7 27.89 13.13 26.10
CA THR A 7 27.81 11.75 26.59
C THR A 7 27.91 11.62 28.11
N ARG A 8 28.33 12.66 28.84
CA ARG A 8 28.44 12.62 30.32
C ARG A 8 27.12 12.72 31.07
N SER A 9 26.05 13.21 30.44
CA SER A 9 24.75 13.43 31.09
C SER A 9 23.86 12.19 31.15
N PHE A 10 24.20 11.11 30.42
CA PHE A 10 23.40 9.89 30.38
C PHE A 10 24.29 8.66 30.52
N ARG A 11 24.62 8.31 31.78
CA ARG A 11 25.43 7.14 32.14
C ARG A 11 24.82 5.77 31.74
N THR A 12 23.64 5.75 31.12
CA THR A 12 22.90 4.53 30.75
C THR A 12 22.28 4.55 29.34
N ALA A 13 22.63 5.53 28.49
CA ALA A 13 22.14 5.51 27.10
C ALA A 13 22.95 4.50 26.27
N PRO A 14 22.31 3.52 25.59
CA PRO A 14 23.02 2.57 24.75
C PRO A 14 23.72 3.30 23.61
N THR A 15 25.06 3.28 23.63
CA THR A 15 25.96 3.98 22.71
C THR A 15 25.64 3.74 21.25
N ALA A 16 25.21 2.53 20.88
CA ALA A 16 24.85 2.17 19.51
C ALA A 16 23.65 2.95 18.94
N ILE A 17 22.67 3.31 19.78
CA ILE A 17 21.51 4.11 19.33
C ILE A 17 21.92 5.58 19.17
N LEU A 18 22.76 6.10 20.08
CA LEU A 18 23.31 7.44 19.93
C LEU A 18 24.16 7.54 18.66
N GLU A 19 25.08 6.59 18.44
CA GLU A 19 25.92 6.54 17.24
C GLU A 19 25.08 6.51 15.96
N HIS A 20 23.98 5.75 15.94
CA HIS A 20 23.07 5.70 14.79
C HIS A 20 22.33 7.04 14.58
N VAL A 21 21.92 7.71 15.65
CA VAL A 21 21.25 9.02 15.59
C VAL A 21 22.22 10.14 15.21
N ILE A 22 23.48 10.09 15.65
CA ILE A 22 24.53 11.07 15.30
C ILE A 22 25.04 10.82 13.87
N ALA A 23 24.97 9.59 13.36
CA ALA A 23 25.28 9.24 11.97
C ALA A 23 24.21 9.72 10.97
N LEU A 24 23.02 10.11 11.44
CA LEU A 24 22.04 10.76 10.58
C LEU A 24 22.56 12.16 10.22
N PRO A 25 22.76 12.48 8.93
CA PRO A 25 23.16 13.82 8.55
C PRO A 25 22.14 14.83 9.06
N PRO A 26 22.56 16.04 9.47
CA PRO A 26 21.65 17.09 9.90
C PRO A 26 20.48 17.22 8.93
N ILE A 27 19.28 17.41 9.47
CA ILE A 27 18.02 17.34 8.70
C ILE A 27 18.04 18.24 7.45
N HIS A 28 18.70 19.39 7.52
CA HIS A 28 18.86 20.31 6.38
C HIS A 28 19.64 19.70 5.21
N PHE A 29 20.70 18.93 5.44
CA PHE A 29 21.42 18.23 4.37
C PHE A 29 20.56 17.13 3.74
N ARG A 30 19.77 16.43 4.55
CA ARG A 30 18.86 15.39 4.06
C ARG A 30 17.74 15.98 3.22
N LEU A 31 17.15 17.09 3.68
CA LEU A 31 16.13 17.85 2.94
C LEU A 31 16.71 18.39 1.64
N TRP A 32 17.90 19.00 1.67
CA TRP A 32 18.55 19.52 0.46
C TRP A 32 18.81 18.40 -0.57
N LYS A 33 19.32 17.25 -0.12
CA LYS A 33 19.54 16.08 -1.00
C LYS A 33 18.24 15.54 -1.57
N LEU A 34 17.16 15.52 -0.78
CA LEU A 34 15.82 15.16 -1.27
C LEU A 34 15.35 16.16 -2.34
N CYS A 35 15.45 17.47 -2.07
CA CYS A 35 15.10 18.51 -3.04
C CYS A 35 15.88 18.31 -4.35
N VAL A 36 17.21 18.19 -4.31
CA VAL A 36 18.05 17.97 -5.51
C VAL A 36 17.62 16.70 -6.27
N ASN A 37 17.36 15.60 -5.56
CA ASN A 37 16.91 14.36 -6.18
C ASN A 37 15.54 14.51 -6.85
N TYR A 38 14.59 15.17 -6.20
CA TYR A 38 13.26 15.39 -6.77
C TYR A 38 13.30 16.38 -7.94
N THR A 39 14.06 17.47 -7.85
CA THR A 39 14.26 18.40 -8.96
C THR A 39 14.88 17.71 -10.17
N SER A 40 15.87 16.84 -9.96
CA SER A 40 16.45 16.03 -11.03
C SER A 40 15.41 15.12 -11.67
N LYS A 41 14.61 14.39 -10.87
CA LYS A 41 13.51 13.55 -11.37
C LYS A 41 12.48 14.34 -12.16
N LEU A 42 12.08 15.52 -11.68
CA LEU A 42 11.14 16.42 -12.36
C LEU A 42 11.68 16.89 -13.71
N ARG A 43 12.97 17.19 -13.83
CA ARG A 43 13.60 17.58 -15.10
C ARG A 43 13.65 16.45 -16.13
N HIS A 44 13.58 15.20 -15.69
CA HIS A 44 13.54 14.03 -16.57
C HIS A 44 12.12 13.63 -16.99
N ILE A 45 11.11 14.35 -16.51
CA ILE A 45 9.74 14.13 -16.95
C ILE A 45 9.60 14.64 -18.40
N PRO A 46 9.13 13.80 -19.34
CA PRO A 46 8.90 14.22 -20.72
C PRO A 46 8.01 15.47 -20.80
N ALA A 47 8.38 16.42 -21.66
CA ALA A 47 7.65 17.69 -21.82
C ALA A 47 6.15 17.48 -22.15
N ASN A 48 5.84 16.37 -22.83
CA ASN A 48 4.48 15.94 -23.20
C ASN A 48 3.79 15.04 -22.17
N SER A 49 4.36 14.86 -20.97
CA SER A 49 3.72 14.09 -19.91
C SER A 49 2.49 14.83 -19.35
N GLN A 50 1.50 14.06 -18.87
CA GLN A 50 0.37 14.64 -18.14
C GLN A 50 0.79 15.35 -16.84
N VAL A 51 1.90 14.92 -16.22
CA VAL A 51 2.48 15.58 -15.04
C VAL A 51 2.83 17.04 -15.37
N ASN A 52 3.56 17.28 -16.47
CA ASN A 52 3.97 18.63 -16.87
C ASN A 52 2.78 19.52 -17.28
N ALA A 53 1.71 18.92 -17.81
CA ALA A 53 0.49 19.67 -18.13
C ALA A 53 -0.31 20.11 -16.88
N ARG A 54 -0.11 19.45 -15.73
CA ARG A 54 -0.82 19.73 -14.47
C ARG A 54 0.01 20.49 -13.45
N LEU A 55 1.35 20.45 -13.56
CA LEU A 55 2.22 21.22 -12.70
C LEU A 55 2.02 22.71 -12.97
N PRO A 56 1.88 23.55 -11.92
CA PRO A 56 1.82 24.97 -12.12
C PRO A 56 3.15 25.46 -12.72
N PRO A 57 3.11 26.43 -13.66
CA PRO A 57 4.33 26.94 -14.31
C PRO A 57 5.32 27.59 -13.33
N ALA A 58 4.85 28.03 -12.16
CA ALA A 58 5.66 28.50 -11.05
C ALA A 58 5.11 28.01 -9.70
N PHE A 59 5.93 28.02 -8.65
CA PHE A 59 5.51 27.63 -7.29
C PHE A 59 4.34 28.49 -6.79
N ASP A 60 4.34 29.78 -7.13
CA ASP A 60 3.34 30.75 -6.69
C ASP A 60 2.08 30.78 -7.59
N SER A 61 2.06 30.02 -8.69
CA SER A 61 0.91 29.94 -9.61
C SER A 61 0.01 28.74 -9.32
N HIS A 62 0.04 28.20 -8.10
CA HIS A 62 -0.82 27.10 -7.68
C HIS A 62 -2.25 27.62 -7.48
N CYS A 63 -3.17 27.24 -8.37
CA CYS A 63 -4.60 27.44 -8.15
C CYS A 63 -5.16 26.28 -7.30
N PRO A 64 -5.62 26.53 -6.05
CA PRO A 64 -6.25 25.49 -5.23
C PRO A 64 -7.61 25.03 -5.79
N ASP A 65 -8.19 25.77 -6.74
CA ASP A 65 -9.50 25.51 -7.34
C ASP A 65 -9.48 24.47 -8.47
N VAL A 66 -8.39 23.70 -8.62
CA VAL A 66 -8.43 22.54 -9.53
C VAL A 66 -9.46 21.56 -8.98
N ALA A 67 -10.62 21.53 -9.65
CA ALA A 67 -11.74 20.70 -9.28
C ALA A 67 -11.28 19.26 -9.08
N TYR A 68 -11.34 18.80 -7.83
CA TYR A 68 -11.18 17.38 -7.55
C TYR A 68 -12.26 16.64 -8.33
N PRO A 69 -11.91 15.66 -9.18
CA PRO A 69 -12.94 14.86 -9.83
C PRO A 69 -13.84 14.27 -8.75
N ALA A 70 -15.15 14.35 -8.99
CA ALA A 70 -16.20 13.91 -8.08
C ALA A 70 -15.86 12.55 -7.44
N PRO A 71 -16.25 12.30 -6.17
CA PRO A 71 -15.82 11.12 -5.43
C PRO A 71 -16.17 9.85 -6.19
N LEU A 72 -15.14 9.24 -6.77
CA LEU A 72 -15.23 7.94 -7.43
C LEU A 72 -15.83 6.94 -6.43
N SER A 73 -16.66 6.01 -6.91
CA SER A 73 -17.00 4.83 -6.09
C SER A 73 -15.70 4.16 -5.63
N PRO A 74 -15.64 3.46 -4.48
CA PRO A 74 -14.41 2.80 -4.02
C PRO A 74 -13.75 1.92 -5.07
N ILE A 75 -14.58 1.23 -5.85
CA ILE A 75 -14.16 0.39 -6.97
C ILE A 75 -13.53 1.25 -8.06
N ASN A 76 -14.12 2.38 -8.40
CA ASN A 76 -13.56 3.31 -9.39
C ASN A 76 -12.28 4.00 -8.87
N ALA A 77 -12.17 4.25 -7.56
CA ALA A 77 -10.95 4.77 -6.94
C ALA A 77 -9.83 3.73 -6.99
N ILE A 78 -10.12 2.47 -6.63
CA ILE A 78 -9.17 1.35 -6.76
C ILE A 78 -8.77 1.15 -8.24
N ALA A 79 -9.71 1.31 -9.17
CA ALA A 79 -9.42 1.29 -10.61
C ALA A 79 -8.49 2.42 -11.04
N ALA A 80 -8.70 3.63 -10.53
CA ALA A 80 -7.82 4.75 -10.80
C ALA A 80 -6.39 4.49 -10.29
N TYR A 81 -6.21 3.92 -9.09
CA TYR A 81 -4.88 3.63 -8.52
C TYR A 81 -4.17 2.43 -9.13
N THR A 82 -4.90 1.49 -9.74
CA THR A 82 -4.31 0.29 -10.36
C THR A 82 -3.93 0.50 -11.83
N HIS A 83 -4.26 1.68 -12.40
CA HIS A 83 -3.90 2.02 -13.77
C HIS A 83 -2.36 2.15 -13.92
N PRO A 84 -1.74 1.67 -15.01
CA PRO A 84 -0.28 1.77 -15.19
C PRO A 84 0.26 3.20 -15.22
N GLN A 85 -0.60 4.17 -15.50
CA GLN A 85 -0.30 5.61 -15.49
C GLN A 85 -0.92 6.33 -14.29
N ALA A 86 -1.38 5.58 -13.28
CA ALA A 86 -1.92 6.17 -12.06
C ALA A 86 -0.83 6.95 -11.33
N GLU A 87 -1.10 8.21 -11.05
CA GLU A 87 -0.23 9.05 -10.23
C GLU A 87 -0.74 9.06 -8.79
N PHE A 88 0.16 8.79 -7.85
CA PHE A 88 -0.14 8.97 -6.43
C PHE A 88 -0.02 10.45 -6.07
N HIS A 89 -1.16 11.08 -5.81
CA HIS A 89 -1.20 12.45 -5.30
C HIS A 89 -1.13 12.42 -3.78
N THR A 90 0.04 12.66 -3.21
CA THR A 90 0.17 13.01 -1.78
C THR A 90 -0.02 14.51 -1.64
N PRO A 91 -1.07 15.00 -0.95
CA PRO A 91 -1.25 16.44 -0.75
C PRO A 91 -0.03 17.01 -0.01
N TYR A 92 0.60 18.04 -0.55
CA TYR A 92 1.81 18.66 0.00
C TYR A 92 1.63 19.24 1.41
N LEU A 93 0.40 19.58 1.78
CA LEU A 93 0.04 20.17 3.07
C LEU A 93 -0.42 19.13 4.10
N MET A 94 -0.41 17.85 3.76
CA MET A 94 -0.83 16.79 4.68
C MET A 94 0.29 16.48 5.66
N LEU A 95 -0.02 16.42 6.94
CA LEU A 95 0.98 16.09 7.96
C LEU A 95 1.44 14.63 7.76
N PRO A 96 2.73 14.31 7.98
CA PRO A 96 3.27 12.96 7.74
C PRO A 96 2.53 11.83 8.47
N TRP A 97 1.80 12.15 9.54
CA TRP A 97 1.03 11.21 10.35
C TRP A 97 -0.47 11.18 10.04
N GLU A 98 -0.99 12.09 9.21
CA GLU A 98 -2.41 12.12 8.88
C GLU A 98 -2.82 10.94 8.00
N GLY A 99 -1.91 10.48 7.13
CA GLY A 99 -2.20 9.43 6.15
C GLY A 99 -3.24 9.89 5.12
N ILE A 100 -3.17 9.36 3.90
CA ILE A 100 -4.20 9.70 2.91
C ILE A 100 -5.34 8.71 3.08
N ARG A 101 -6.32 9.08 3.90
CA ARG A 101 -7.54 8.26 4.12
C ARG A 101 -8.44 8.31 2.90
N HIS A 102 -8.09 7.56 1.86
CA HIS A 102 -8.83 7.57 0.60
C HIS A 102 -10.23 6.94 0.69
N LEU A 103 -10.48 6.03 1.65
CA LEU A 103 -11.69 5.18 1.67
C LEU A 103 -12.30 4.84 3.07
N PRO A 104 -12.20 5.69 4.12
CA PRO A 104 -12.46 5.28 5.51
C PRO A 104 -13.88 4.74 5.76
N ASP A 105 -14.92 5.37 5.20
CA ASP A 105 -16.31 4.97 5.47
C ASP A 105 -16.82 3.82 4.58
N ARG A 106 -15.97 3.35 3.66
CA ARG A 106 -16.36 2.41 2.60
C ARG A 106 -15.56 1.11 2.63
N VAL A 107 -14.69 0.93 3.63
CA VAL A 107 -13.89 -0.29 3.84
C VAL A 107 -14.12 -0.82 5.25
N SER A 108 -14.56 -2.07 5.34
CA SER A 108 -14.69 -2.79 6.61
C SER A 108 -13.49 -3.70 6.81
N LEU A 109 -12.81 -3.56 7.95
CA LEU A 109 -11.67 -4.38 8.30
C LEU A 109 -12.03 -5.43 9.35
N ILE A 110 -11.70 -6.70 9.08
CA ILE A 110 -11.75 -7.77 10.06
C ILE A 110 -10.31 -8.07 10.48
N THR A 111 -9.92 -7.68 11.69
CA THR A 111 -8.62 -8.00 12.29
C THR A 111 -8.78 -8.70 13.63
N ARG A 112 -7.78 -9.51 13.99
CA ARG A 112 -7.75 -10.21 15.27
C ARG A 112 -7.60 -9.19 16.41
N LYS A 113 -8.56 -9.17 17.34
CA LYS A 113 -8.50 -8.37 18.56
C LYS A 113 -7.98 -9.22 19.73
N GLY A 114 -6.72 -9.01 20.11
CA GLY A 114 -6.09 -9.66 21.26
C GLY A 114 -5.28 -10.92 20.94
N ARG A 115 -4.52 -11.40 21.92
CA ARG A 115 -3.54 -12.50 21.78
C ARG A 115 -4.03 -13.87 22.30
N SER A 116 -5.20 -13.95 22.92
CA SER A 116 -5.71 -15.20 23.52
C SER A 116 -6.18 -16.23 22.49
N ASP A 117 -6.22 -17.51 22.85
CA ASP A 117 -6.77 -18.55 21.96
C ASP A 117 -8.25 -18.38 21.67
N LYS A 118 -9.02 -17.88 22.65
CA LYS A 118 -10.43 -17.51 22.46
C LYS A 118 -10.56 -16.45 21.36
N SER A 119 -9.70 -15.43 21.36
CA SER A 119 -9.69 -14.41 20.30
C SER A 119 -9.29 -14.98 18.93
N LYS A 120 -8.36 -15.94 18.88
CA LYS A 120 -7.97 -16.62 17.64
C LYS A 120 -9.15 -17.41 17.05
N LYS A 121 -9.84 -18.21 17.88
CA LYS A 121 -11.01 -18.99 17.45
C LYS A 121 -12.15 -18.09 16.96
N ALA A 122 -12.43 -17.00 17.67
CA ALA A 122 -13.44 -16.02 17.28
C ALA A 122 -13.08 -15.34 15.94
N TYR A 123 -11.81 -14.96 15.76
CA TYR A 123 -11.32 -14.37 14.52
C TYR A 123 -11.43 -15.33 13.33
N ILE A 124 -11.01 -16.59 13.49
CA ILE A 124 -11.14 -17.61 12.45
C ILE A 124 -12.62 -17.83 12.08
N ARG A 125 -13.51 -17.88 13.08
CA ARG A 125 -14.96 -17.99 12.82
C ARG A 125 -15.47 -16.77 12.03
N ALA A 126 -15.13 -15.56 12.45
CA ALA A 126 -15.55 -14.35 11.75
C ALA A 126 -15.07 -14.30 10.29
N ILE A 127 -13.85 -14.76 10.00
CA ILE A 127 -13.37 -14.88 8.61
C ILE A 127 -14.19 -15.90 7.83
N LYS A 128 -14.42 -17.10 8.39
CA LYS A 128 -15.20 -18.15 7.72
C LYS A 128 -16.62 -17.70 7.41
N ASP A 129 -17.28 -17.06 8.37
CA ASP A 129 -18.63 -16.53 8.21
C ASP A 129 -18.64 -15.42 7.15
N CYS A 130 -17.65 -14.53 7.16
CA CYS A 130 -17.51 -13.50 6.13
C CYS A 130 -17.32 -14.11 4.73
N ILE A 131 -16.45 -15.10 4.57
CA ILE A 131 -16.25 -15.80 3.30
C ILE A 131 -17.58 -16.39 2.82
N ALA A 132 -18.29 -17.13 3.65
CA ALA A 132 -19.57 -17.74 3.28
C ALA A 132 -20.64 -16.71 2.88
N ILE A 133 -20.73 -15.59 3.63
CA ILE A 133 -21.66 -14.49 3.34
C ILE A 133 -21.33 -13.84 2.00
N GLN A 134 -20.06 -13.53 1.73
CA GLN A 134 -19.66 -12.85 0.49
C GLN A 134 -19.71 -13.79 -0.71
N ASP A 135 -19.40 -15.07 -0.52
CA ASP A 135 -19.49 -16.07 -1.57
C ASP A 135 -20.94 -16.27 -2.02
N SER A 136 -21.90 -16.18 -1.10
CA SER A 136 -23.34 -16.27 -1.42
C SER A 136 -23.95 -14.95 -1.93
N ASN A 137 -23.19 -13.86 -1.96
CA ASN A 137 -23.72 -12.53 -2.27
C ASN A 137 -23.53 -12.19 -3.77
N PRO A 138 -24.61 -12.03 -4.56
CA PRO A 138 -24.51 -11.75 -6.00
C PRO A 138 -23.88 -10.38 -6.32
N LYS A 139 -23.85 -9.47 -5.34
CA LYS A 139 -23.25 -8.14 -5.45
C LYS A 139 -21.79 -8.10 -5.00
N ALA A 140 -21.23 -9.21 -4.53
CA ALA A 140 -19.85 -9.31 -4.10
C ALA A 140 -18.99 -10.08 -5.09
N VAL A 141 -17.71 -9.74 -5.11
CA VAL A 141 -16.64 -10.55 -5.69
C VAL A 141 -15.60 -10.76 -4.60
N VAL A 142 -15.15 -11.99 -4.45
CA VAL A 142 -14.16 -12.39 -3.45
C VAL A 142 -12.79 -12.49 -4.11
N LEU A 143 -11.75 -11.96 -3.47
CA LEU A 143 -10.36 -12.04 -3.89
C LEU A 143 -9.51 -12.59 -2.76
N PHE A 144 -8.79 -13.66 -3.03
CA PHE A 144 -7.76 -14.21 -2.15
C PHE A 144 -6.40 -13.94 -2.76
N THR A 145 -5.46 -13.46 -1.95
CA THR A 145 -4.09 -13.16 -2.38
C THR A 145 -3.10 -13.73 -1.39
N ASP A 146 -2.00 -14.27 -1.91
CA ASP A 146 -0.94 -14.87 -1.11
C ASP A 146 0.43 -14.62 -1.73
N GLY A 147 1.46 -14.53 -0.89
CA GLY A 147 2.84 -14.41 -1.27
C GLY A 147 3.66 -15.48 -0.57
N SER A 148 4.63 -16.07 -1.28
CA SER A 148 5.53 -17.05 -0.71
C SER A 148 6.99 -16.67 -0.94
N SER A 149 7.84 -17.10 -0.02
CA SER A 149 9.30 -16.93 -0.10
C SER A 149 9.95 -18.21 0.41
N ILE A 150 10.69 -18.89 -0.46
CA ILE A 150 11.47 -20.09 -0.12
C ILE A 150 12.95 -19.76 -0.33
N VAL A 151 13.79 -20.10 0.65
CA VAL A 151 15.25 -19.97 0.49
C VAL A 151 15.83 -21.32 0.08
N LYS A 152 16.45 -21.39 -1.11
CA LYS A 152 17.15 -22.58 -1.60
C LYS A 152 18.57 -22.18 -2.01
N ASN A 153 19.58 -22.90 -1.52
CA ASN A 153 21.00 -22.61 -1.81
C ASN A 153 21.39 -21.14 -1.57
N ARG A 154 20.88 -20.53 -0.49
CA ARG A 154 21.08 -19.09 -0.14
C ARG A 154 20.46 -18.09 -1.15
N VAL A 155 19.63 -18.55 -2.07
CA VAL A 155 18.88 -17.73 -3.02
C VAL A 155 17.41 -17.69 -2.59
N HIS A 156 16.84 -16.49 -2.55
CA HIS A 156 15.41 -16.30 -2.32
C HIS A 156 14.62 -16.61 -3.60
N HIS A 157 13.64 -17.49 -3.48
CA HIS A 157 12.64 -17.78 -4.50
C HIS A 157 11.31 -17.25 -4.00
N ASN A 158 10.94 -16.07 -4.49
CA ASN A 158 9.70 -15.42 -4.06
C ASN A 158 8.65 -15.51 -5.16
N SER A 159 7.46 -15.95 -4.79
CA SER A 159 6.30 -16.08 -5.66
C SER A 159 5.10 -15.35 -5.10
N TRP A 160 4.15 -15.05 -5.98
CA TRP A 160 2.90 -14.40 -5.69
C TRP A 160 1.77 -15.17 -6.36
N GLY A 161 0.58 -15.14 -5.76
CA GLY A 161 -0.61 -15.78 -6.29
C GLY A 161 -1.88 -15.04 -5.88
N TRP A 162 -2.88 -15.06 -6.75
CA TRP A 162 -4.22 -14.59 -6.43
C TRP A 162 -5.27 -15.45 -7.13
N VAL A 163 -6.46 -15.49 -6.55
CA VAL A 163 -7.63 -16.14 -7.12
C VAL A 163 -8.88 -15.37 -6.73
N SER A 164 -9.84 -15.30 -7.64
CA SER A 164 -11.09 -14.58 -7.45
C SER A 164 -12.31 -15.45 -7.69
N PHE A 165 -13.37 -15.21 -6.91
CA PHE A 165 -14.61 -15.97 -6.93
C PHE A 165 -15.83 -15.04 -6.97
N LYS A 166 -16.92 -15.55 -7.56
CA LYS A 166 -18.26 -15.00 -7.43
C LYS A 166 -19.26 -16.15 -7.40
N LEU A 167 -20.13 -16.18 -6.38
CA LEU A 167 -21.16 -17.22 -6.23
C LEU A 167 -20.58 -18.64 -6.21
N GLY A 168 -19.46 -18.85 -5.52
CA GLY A 168 -18.75 -20.13 -5.45
C GLY A 168 -18.00 -20.52 -6.72
N CYS A 169 -18.13 -19.75 -7.81
CA CYS A 169 -17.44 -20.01 -9.07
C CYS A 169 -16.15 -19.19 -9.16
N GLU A 170 -15.05 -19.84 -9.51
CA GLU A 170 -13.80 -19.16 -9.81
C GLU A 170 -13.96 -18.30 -11.07
N LEU A 171 -13.56 -17.03 -10.98
CA LEU A 171 -13.61 -16.09 -12.09
C LEU A 171 -12.28 -16.05 -12.85
N ALA A 172 -11.18 -15.95 -12.09
CA ALA A 172 -9.83 -15.85 -12.60
C ALA A 172 -8.82 -16.09 -11.49
N ASN A 173 -7.64 -16.56 -11.88
CA ASN A 173 -6.48 -16.71 -11.03
C ASN A 173 -5.22 -16.21 -11.75
N GLY A 174 -4.14 -16.06 -11.00
CA GLY A 174 -2.82 -15.84 -11.57
C GLY A 174 -1.73 -15.98 -10.53
N GLY A 175 -0.52 -16.32 -10.98
CA GLY A 175 0.63 -16.42 -10.11
C GLY A 175 1.93 -16.47 -10.90
N SER A 176 3.01 -16.00 -10.28
CA SER A 176 4.34 -16.06 -10.87
C SER A 176 5.43 -15.83 -9.81
N SER A 177 6.68 -15.69 -10.26
CA SER A 177 7.82 -15.34 -9.41
C SER A 177 8.21 -13.86 -9.59
N LEU A 178 8.72 -13.23 -8.52
CA LEU A 178 9.19 -11.82 -8.52
C LEU A 178 10.71 -11.70 -8.57
N GLY A 179 11.40 -12.81 -8.86
CA GLY A 179 12.85 -12.87 -8.92
C GLY A 179 13.54 -12.83 -7.54
N PRO A 180 14.87 -13.01 -7.50
CA PRO A 180 15.60 -13.22 -6.25
C PRO A 180 15.86 -11.96 -5.44
N ARG A 181 15.60 -10.77 -6.00
CA ARG A 181 15.81 -9.47 -5.33
C ARG A 181 14.56 -8.95 -4.62
N SER A 182 13.42 -9.61 -4.77
CA SER A 182 12.19 -9.21 -4.08
C SER A 182 12.18 -9.74 -2.64
N THR A 183 11.38 -9.11 -1.78
CA THR A 183 11.09 -9.60 -0.43
C THR A 183 9.74 -10.31 -0.42
N ILE A 184 9.42 -11.03 0.67
CA ILE A 184 8.08 -11.59 0.91
C ILE A 184 6.99 -10.50 0.88
N TYR A 185 7.28 -9.34 1.47
CA TYR A 185 6.36 -8.20 1.43
C TYR A 185 6.08 -7.73 0.00
N ASN A 186 7.11 -7.70 -0.86
CA ASN A 186 6.93 -7.33 -2.27
C ASN A 186 6.02 -8.32 -3.00
N THR A 187 6.07 -9.61 -2.66
CA THR A 187 5.24 -10.61 -3.33
C THR A 187 3.80 -10.59 -2.87
N GLU A 188 3.54 -10.41 -1.57
CA GLU A 188 2.20 -10.21 -1.04
C GLU A 188 1.57 -8.91 -1.57
N ALA A 189 2.33 -7.80 -1.58
CA ALA A 189 1.87 -6.53 -2.13
C ALA A 189 1.57 -6.63 -3.63
N TRP A 190 2.42 -7.33 -4.38
CA TRP A 190 2.21 -7.55 -5.80
C TRP A 190 1.01 -8.45 -6.08
N ALA A 191 0.83 -9.54 -5.32
CA ALA A 191 -0.34 -10.41 -5.41
C ALA A 191 -1.64 -9.62 -5.24
N LEU A 192 -1.69 -8.74 -4.24
CA LEU A 192 -2.84 -7.88 -3.97
C LEU A 192 -3.09 -6.90 -5.12
N LEU A 193 -2.05 -6.18 -5.56
CA LEU A 193 -2.15 -5.19 -6.64
C LEU A 193 -2.60 -5.83 -7.95
N ILE A 194 -1.96 -6.92 -8.36
CA ILE A 194 -2.23 -7.59 -9.63
C ILE A 194 -3.59 -8.30 -9.58
N GLY A 195 -3.96 -8.87 -8.43
CA GLY A 195 -5.28 -9.46 -8.21
C GLY A 195 -6.38 -8.41 -8.35
N LEU A 196 -6.26 -7.28 -7.66
CA LEU A 196 -7.21 -6.16 -7.79
C LEU A 196 -7.31 -5.66 -9.23
N ARG A 197 -6.17 -5.41 -9.89
CA ARG A 197 -6.14 -4.93 -11.27
C ARG A 197 -6.90 -5.86 -12.23
N ASN A 198 -6.69 -7.17 -12.10
CA ASN A 198 -7.36 -8.14 -12.96
C ASN A 198 -8.81 -8.41 -12.56
N LEU A 199 -9.20 -8.10 -11.32
CA LEU A 199 -10.57 -8.23 -10.83
C LEU A 199 -11.51 -7.16 -11.39
N LEU A 200 -11.02 -5.93 -11.56
CA LEU A 200 -11.83 -4.76 -11.89
C LEU A 200 -12.66 -4.89 -13.19
N PRO A 201 -12.14 -5.46 -14.28
CA PRO A 201 -12.95 -5.73 -15.48
C PRO A 201 -14.13 -6.69 -15.21
N PHE A 202 -14.01 -7.62 -14.27
CA PHE A 202 -15.10 -8.53 -13.88
C PHE A 202 -16.12 -7.86 -12.98
N VAL A 203 -15.67 -7.01 -12.05
CA VAL A 203 -16.55 -6.21 -11.20
C VAL A 203 -17.43 -5.30 -12.06
N SER A 204 -16.81 -4.60 -13.02
CA SER A 204 -17.49 -3.68 -13.94
C SER A 204 -18.55 -4.37 -14.80
N ARG A 205 -18.25 -5.58 -15.30
CA ARG A 205 -19.19 -6.36 -16.14
C ARG A 205 -20.29 -7.07 -15.35
N SER A 206 -20.02 -7.41 -14.10
CA SER A 206 -20.90 -8.28 -13.30
C SER A 206 -21.88 -7.52 -12.40
N GLY A 207 -21.85 -6.17 -12.42
CA GLY A 207 -22.69 -5.32 -11.56
C GLY A 207 -22.36 -5.42 -10.07
N ALA A 208 -21.20 -5.97 -9.72
CA ALA A 208 -20.78 -6.10 -8.33
C ALA A 208 -20.50 -4.71 -7.72
N THR A 209 -20.95 -4.53 -6.48
CA THR A 209 -20.78 -3.27 -5.72
C THR A 209 -19.88 -3.46 -4.51
N ARG A 210 -19.42 -4.69 -4.25
CA ARG A 210 -18.54 -5.04 -3.15
C ARG A 210 -17.39 -5.91 -3.63
N ILE A 211 -16.20 -5.64 -3.09
CA ILE A 211 -15.03 -6.48 -3.22
C ILE A 211 -14.64 -6.93 -1.81
N ALA A 212 -14.59 -8.23 -1.59
CA ALA A 212 -14.10 -8.82 -0.34
C ALA A 212 -12.69 -9.35 -0.57
N MET A 213 -11.70 -8.75 0.11
CA MET A 213 -10.29 -9.12 -0.06
C MET A 213 -9.80 -9.86 1.17
N PHE A 214 -9.07 -10.94 0.94
CA PHE A 214 -8.46 -11.76 1.97
C PHE A 214 -6.97 -11.91 1.70
N SER A 215 -6.17 -11.44 2.65
CA SER A 215 -4.72 -11.61 2.72
C SER A 215 -4.35 -11.88 4.18
N ASP A 216 -3.32 -12.68 4.41
CA ASP A 216 -2.77 -12.95 5.72
C ASP A 216 -1.76 -11.87 6.17
N ASN A 217 -1.24 -11.05 5.25
CA ASN A 217 -0.42 -9.90 5.59
C ASN A 217 -1.28 -8.75 6.15
N THR A 218 -1.37 -8.73 7.47
CA THR A 218 -2.10 -7.70 8.21
C THR A 218 -1.53 -6.30 8.02
N GLY A 219 -0.20 -6.17 7.85
CA GLY A 219 0.47 -4.89 7.64
C GLY A 219 0.12 -4.26 6.29
N LEU A 220 0.00 -5.08 5.25
CA LEU A 220 -0.43 -4.67 3.91
C LEU A 220 -1.89 -4.21 3.91
N ILE A 221 -2.78 -4.98 4.57
CA ILE A 221 -4.20 -4.59 4.69
C ILE A 221 -4.34 -3.29 5.49
N GLN A 222 -3.57 -3.11 6.57
CA GLN A 222 -3.58 -1.87 7.34
C GLN A 222 -3.04 -0.68 6.54
N ALA A 223 -2.02 -0.88 5.71
CA ALA A 223 -1.46 0.16 4.85
C ALA A 223 -2.44 0.64 3.78
N LEU A 224 -3.43 -0.17 3.37
CA LEU A 224 -4.50 0.27 2.47
C LEU A 224 -5.52 1.23 3.12
N LEU A 225 -5.51 1.32 4.45
CA LEU A 225 -6.48 2.11 5.24
C LEU A 225 -5.90 3.42 5.80
N LEU A 226 -4.59 3.61 5.67
CA LEU A 226 -3.83 4.77 6.14
C LEU A 226 -3.49 5.69 4.98
#